data_AF-A0A2V9URG7-F1
#
_entry.id   AF-A0A2V9URG7-F1
#
_cell.length_a   1.000
_cell.length_b   1.000
_cell.length_c   1.000
_cell.angle_alpha   90.00
_cell.angle_beta   90.00
_cell.angle_gamma   90.00
#
_symmetry.space_group_name_H-M   'P 1'
#
loop_
_entity.id
_entity.type
_entity.pdbx_description
1 polymer ?
#
loop_
_entity_poly.entity_id
_entity_poly.type
_entity_poly.pdbx_seq_one_letter_code
_entity_poly.pdbx_strand_id
1 'polypeptide(L)' 'MMTGFERYTKKTRRAIFLEEMEQVVPWGKLCGLIEPHYPKPGNGRRPKELEKMLRIYFLQ' A
#
# COMPACT_ATOMS: atom_id res chain seq x y z
N MET A 1 19.07 15.75 3.26
CA MET A 1 19.62 15.68 4.64
C MET A 1 18.88 14.56 5.36
N MET A 2 19.52 13.41 5.57
CA MET A 2 18.95 12.36 6.43
C MET A 2 19.14 12.80 7.87
N THR A 3 18.04 13.00 8.60
CA THR A 3 18.11 13.42 10.00
C THR A 3 18.65 12.23 10.82
N GLY A 4 19.51 12.48 11.81
CA GLY A 4 20.28 11.45 12.51
C GLY A 4 19.48 10.34 13.21
N PHE A 5 18.15 10.47 13.26
CA PHE A 5 17.21 9.47 13.78
C PHE A 5 16.93 8.30 12.82
N GLU A 6 17.14 8.47 11.50
CA GLU A 6 16.88 7.41 10.51
C GLU A 6 17.90 6.26 10.60
N ARG A 7 19.08 6.50 11.17
CA ARG A 7 20.19 5.53 11.18
C ARG A 7 20.00 4.36 12.15
N TYR A 8 19.08 4.46 13.11
CA TYR A 8 18.87 3.48 14.19
C TYR A 8 17.43 3.00 14.36
N THR A 9 16.54 3.32 13.42
CA THR A 9 15.16 2.80 13.45
C THR A 9 15.19 1.34 13.01
N LYS A 10 14.96 0.41 13.94
CA LYS A 10 14.68 -0.99 13.61
C LYS A 10 13.43 -1.01 12.72
N LYS A 11 13.53 -1.65 11.55
CA LYS A 11 12.35 -1.84 10.69
C LYS A 11 11.27 -2.55 11.50
N THR A 12 10.07 -1.97 11.49
CA THR A 12 8.92 -2.60 12.14
C THR A 12 8.54 -3.85 11.36
N ARG A 13 7.91 -4.82 12.02
CA ARG A 13 7.40 -6.04 11.35
C ARG A 13 6.48 -5.71 10.17
N ARG A 14 5.68 -4.65 10.30
CA ARG A 14 4.79 -4.14 9.23
C ARG A 14 5.58 -3.60 8.03
N ALA A 15 6.69 -2.89 8.27
CA ALA A 15 7.54 -2.40 7.19
C ALA A 15 8.23 -3.55 6.44
N ILE A 16 8.73 -4.55 7.16
CA ILE A 16 9.34 -5.76 6.55
C ILE A 16 8.30 -6.50 5.71
N PHE A 17 7.10 -6.71 6.24
CA PHE A 17 6.02 -7.37 5.52
C PHE A 17 5.65 -6.64 4.22
N LEU A 18 5.50 -5.31 4.26
CA LEU A 18 5.24 -4.53 3.03
C LEU A 18 6.38 -4.66 2.02
N GLU A 19 7.64 -4.63 2.44
CA GLU A 19 8.78 -4.81 1.54
C GLU A 19 8.76 -6.18 0.86
N GLU A 20 8.43 -7.25 1.60
CA GLU A 20 8.25 -8.59 1.03
C GLU A 20 7.10 -8.60 0.02
N MET A 21 5.98 -7.94 0.33
CA MET A 21 4.85 -7.81 -0.59
C MET A 21 5.23 -7.10 -1.89
N GLU A 22 6.05 -6.04 -1.85
CA GLU A 22 6.53 -5.38 -3.06
C GLU A 22 7.30 -6.31 -3.99
N GLN A 23 7.94 -7.36 -3.46
CA GLN A 23 8.68 -8.35 -4.27
C GLN A 23 7.77 -9.45 -4.83
N VAL A 24 6.79 -9.91 -4.05
CA VAL A 24 5.99 -11.10 -4.41
C VAL A 24 4.66 -10.78 -5.09
N VAL A 25 4.12 -9.57 -4.87
CA VAL A 25 2.79 -9.20 -5.38
C VAL A 25 2.90 -8.51 -6.73
N PRO A 26 2.23 -9.01 -7.79
CA PRO A 26 2.17 -8.32 -9.07
C PRO A 26 1.14 -7.19 -9.00
N TRP A 27 1.47 -6.09 -8.32
CA TRP A 27 0.56 -4.98 -7.99
C TRP A 27 -0.25 -4.47 -9.18
N GLY A 28 0.39 -4.23 -10.34
CA GLY A 28 -0.32 -3.76 -11.53
C GLY A 28 -1.40 -4.73 -12.01
N LYS A 29 -1.13 -6.04 -11.99
CA LYS A 29 -2.12 -7.06 -12.37
C LYS A 29 -3.23 -7.16 -11.33
N LEU A 30 -2.86 -7.18 -10.05
CA LEU A 30 -3.81 -7.25 -8.94
C LEU A 30 -4.76 -6.04 -8.95
N CYS A 31 -4.22 -4.84 -9.05
CA CYS A 31 -5.00 -3.60 -9.17
C CYS A 31 -5.89 -3.63 -10.41
N GLY A 32 -5.38 -4.04 -11.57
CA GLY A 32 -6.17 -4.12 -12.79
C GLY A 32 -7.35 -5.08 -12.72
N LEU A 33 -7.26 -6.16 -11.94
CA LEU A 33 -8.39 -7.08 -11.70
C LEU A 33 -9.45 -6.47 -10.78
N ILE A 34 -9.06 -5.60 -9.86
CA ILE A 34 -9.95 -5.02 -8.84
C ILE A 34 -10.54 -3.68 -9.31
N GLU A 35 -9.82 -2.92 -10.14
CA GLU A 35 -10.19 -1.59 -10.61
C GLU A 35 -11.60 -1.50 -11.22
N PRO A 36 -12.11 -2.47 -12.02
CA PRO A 36 -13.48 -2.43 -12.52
C PRO A 36 -14.55 -2.48 -11.43
N HIS A 37 -14.22 -3.07 -10.28
CA HIS A 37 -15.10 -3.22 -9.11
C HIS A 37 -14.86 -2.13 -8.06
N TYR A 38 -13.76 -1.37 -8.19
CA TYR A 38 -13.42 -0.33 -7.23
C TYR A 38 -14.32 0.89 -7.44
N PRO A 39 -14.84 1.53 -6.36
CA PRO A 39 -15.71 2.68 -6.50
C PRO A 39 -15.00 3.77 -7.30
N LYS A 40 -15.68 4.29 -8.31
CA LYS A 40 -15.21 5.46 -9.06
C LYS A 40 -15.63 6.73 -8.30
N PRO A 41 -14.81 7.80 -8.34
CA PRO A 41 -15.17 9.06 -7.70
C PRO A 41 -16.52 9.56 -8.18
N GLY A 42 -17.41 9.89 -7.24
CA GLY A 42 -18.75 10.45 -7.46
C GLY A 42 -19.06 11.57 -6.45
N ASN A 43 -20.33 11.85 -6.15
CA ASN A 43 -20.78 12.93 -5.25
C ASN A 43 -20.54 12.66 -3.75
N GLY A 44 -19.40 12.09 -3.37
CA GLY A 44 -19.08 11.70 -2.00
C GLY A 44 -17.58 11.70 -1.71
N ARG A 45 -17.18 11.04 -0.63
CA ARG A 45 -15.75 10.93 -0.26
C ARG A 45 -14.99 10.23 -1.39
N ARG A 46 -13.94 10.89 -1.88
CA ARG A 46 -13.08 10.28 -2.90
C ARG A 46 -12.53 8.94 -2.39
N PRO A 47 -12.66 7.86 -3.18
CA PRO A 47 -12.01 6.59 -2.89
C PRO A 47 -10.52 6.83 -2.67
N LYS A 48 -9.93 6.12 -1.70
CA LYS A 48 -8.46 6.12 -1.56
C LYS A 48 -7.86 5.44 -2.79
N GLU A 49 -6.61 5.73 -3.11
CA GLU A 49 -5.92 4.98 -4.16
C GLU A 49 -5.97 3.48 -3.86
N LEU A 50 -6.42 2.69 -4.84
CA LEU A 50 -6.66 1.26 -4.70
C LEU A 50 -5.43 0.54 -4.14
N GLU A 51 -4.25 0.82 -4.70
CA GLU A 51 -2.99 0.20 -4.28
C GLU A 51 -2.62 0.54 -2.83
N LYS A 52 -2.83 1.79 -2.39
CA LYS A 52 -2.59 2.22 -1.01
C LYS A 52 -3.59 1.56 -0.06
N MET A 53 -4.84 1.45 -0.47
CA MET A 53 -5.89 0.79 0.31
C MET A 53 -5.57 -0.70 0.50
N LEU A 54 -5.17 -1.42 -0.55
CA LEU A 54 -4.80 -2.83 -0.48
C LEU A 54 -3.63 -3.08 0.48
N ARG A 55 -2.58 -2.24 0.42
CA ARG A 55 -1.46 -2.32 1.37
C ARG A 55 -1.88 -2.16 2.83
N ILE A 56 -2.87 -1.31 3.11
CA ILE A 56 -3.40 -1.15 4.47
C ILE A 56 -4.18 -2.40 4.89
N TYR A 57 -5.02 -2.97 4.03
CA TYR A 57 -5.78 -4.18 4.35
C TYR A 57 -4.87 -5.39 4.60
N PHE A 58 -3.78 -5.55 3.84
CA PHE A 58 -2.84 -6.63 4.09
C PHE A 58 -2.04 -6.48 5.39
N LEU A 59 -2.03 -5.29 5.98
CA LEU A 59 -1.36 -4.99 7.25
C LEU A 59 -2.25 -5.11 8.50
N GLN A 60 -3.57 -5.28 8.31
CA GLN A 60 -4.53 -5.45 9.40
C GLN A 60 -4.37 -6.82 10.04
#